data_AF-A0ABD3V3U3-F1
#
_entry.id   AF-A0ABD3V3U3-F1
#
_cell.length_a   1.000
_cell.length_b   1.000
_cell.length_c   1.000
_cell.angle_alpha   90.00
_cell.angle_beta   90.00
_cell.angle_gamma   90.00
#
_symmetry.space_group_name_H-M   'P 1'
#
loop_
_entity.id
_entity.type
_entity.pdbx_description
1 polymer ?
#
loop_
_entity_poly.entity_id
_entity_poly.type
_entity_poly.pdbx_seq_one_letter_code
_entity_poly.pdbx_strand_id
1 'polypeptide(L)'
;MLISGKAEYVPWMPDRDFLDKEGEKIEQIPSPKVILTHYSIHALPKDVFKKRVKIVHVYRNPKSVAVSLYHHMKAERLLGDKFPETFPEFLPLFLDEKNHMMGYWFSYIPEVEKFCRDNPDYPIINIKYEEVKKNQRTEIKRLAQFLEIEVSDSFADEIISRCEISKLKIVRGDEKDGGRPAMYRKGLVSDWKNWFTVADNEAFDKVLEEKMACSSLTFEY
;
A
#
# COMPACT_ATOMS: atom_id res chain seq x y z
N MET A 1 3.89 12.80 10.33
CA MET A 1 4.77 12.54 11.48
C MET A 1 6.23 12.87 11.17
N LEU A 2 6.90 12.14 10.27
CA LEU A 2 8.31 12.44 9.92
C LEU A 2 8.52 13.89 9.45
N ILE A 3 7.79 14.30 8.42
CA ILE A 3 7.87 15.66 7.85
C ILE A 3 7.53 16.75 8.87
N SER A 4 6.60 16.48 9.78
CA SER A 4 6.17 17.45 10.80
C SER A 4 7.08 17.48 12.02
N GLY A 5 8.00 16.53 12.18
CA GLY A 5 8.81 16.35 13.39
C GLY A 5 8.00 16.05 14.65
N LYS A 6 6.73 15.61 14.49
CA LYS A 6 5.79 15.39 15.60
C LYS A 6 5.06 14.07 15.42
N ALA A 7 4.94 13.29 16.50
CA ALA A 7 4.23 12.01 16.54
C ALA A 7 2.71 12.23 16.70
N GLU A 8 2.16 13.10 15.85
CA GLU A 8 0.76 13.52 15.83
C GLU A 8 0.06 12.98 14.59
N TYR A 9 -1.21 12.57 14.75
CA TYR A 9 -2.04 12.19 13.62
C TYR A 9 -2.43 13.43 12.82
N VAL A 10 -2.34 13.33 11.51
CA VAL A 10 -2.90 14.33 10.61
C VAL A 10 -4.35 13.92 10.33
N PRO A 11 -5.34 14.84 10.41
CA PRO A 11 -6.70 14.54 10.02
C PRO A 11 -6.73 14.00 8.58
N TRP A 12 -7.18 12.76 8.41
CA TRP A 12 -7.27 12.12 7.09
C TRP A 12 -8.34 12.79 6.23
N MET A 13 -7.97 13.22 5.02
CA MET A 13 -8.87 13.89 4.09
C MET A 13 -8.82 13.20 2.72
N PRO A 14 -9.74 12.27 2.42
CA PRO A 14 -9.65 11.38 1.25
C PRO A 14 -9.61 12.13 -0.07
N ASP A 15 -10.41 13.20 -0.18
CA ASP A 15 -10.55 14.02 -1.39
C ASP A 15 -9.40 15.03 -1.54
N ARG A 16 -8.49 15.06 -0.57
CA ARG A 16 -7.31 15.93 -0.54
C ARG A 16 -6.04 15.13 -0.79
N ASP A 17 -5.94 13.96 -0.15
CA ASP A 17 -4.67 13.25 -0.03
C ASP A 17 -4.43 12.24 -1.16
N PHE A 18 -5.47 11.84 -1.92
CA PHE A 18 -5.36 10.88 -3.04
C PHE A 18 -5.44 11.57 -4.40
N LEU A 19 -4.49 11.28 -5.29
CA LEU A 19 -4.51 11.69 -6.69
C LEU A 19 -5.63 10.98 -7.48
N ASP A 20 -5.99 9.76 -7.08
CA ASP A 20 -6.88 8.88 -7.85
C ASP A 20 -8.37 9.21 -7.65
N LYS A 21 -8.68 10.08 -6.69
CA LYS A 21 -10.03 10.57 -6.45
C LYS A 21 -10.17 11.93 -7.10
N GLU A 22 -11.21 12.11 -7.91
CA GLU A 22 -11.53 13.42 -8.51
C GLU A 22 -11.70 14.46 -7.40
N GLY A 23 -10.67 15.28 -7.21
CA GLY A 23 -10.62 16.31 -6.18
C GLY A 23 -9.63 17.39 -6.57
N GLU A 24 -10.14 18.52 -7.05
CA GLU A 24 -9.44 19.73 -7.51
C GLU A 24 -8.64 20.47 -6.39
N LYS A 25 -8.00 19.78 -5.44
CA LYS A 25 -7.48 20.42 -4.21
C LYS A 25 -6.03 20.10 -3.87
N ILE A 26 -5.28 19.40 -4.72
CA ILE A 26 -3.82 19.20 -4.52
C ILE A 26 -3.09 20.55 -4.42
N GLU A 27 -3.58 21.57 -5.13
CA GLU A 27 -3.04 22.93 -5.06
C GLU A 27 -3.19 23.57 -3.66
N GLN A 28 -4.22 23.18 -2.90
CA GLN A 28 -4.53 23.71 -1.56
C GLN A 28 -3.76 23.00 -0.44
N ILE A 29 -2.99 21.97 -0.75
CA ILE A 29 -2.13 21.31 0.24
C ILE A 29 -0.90 22.22 0.48
N PRO A 30 -0.60 22.65 1.71
CA PRO A 30 0.61 23.42 1.96
C PRO A 30 1.85 22.54 1.73
N SER A 31 2.94 23.15 1.28
CA SER A 31 4.23 22.47 1.22
C SER A 31 4.81 22.28 2.63
N PRO A 32 5.57 21.20 2.88
CA PRO A 32 5.79 20.03 2.01
C PRO A 32 4.54 19.13 1.87
N LYS A 33 4.19 18.75 0.64
CA LYS A 33 3.00 17.95 0.31
C LYS A 33 3.30 16.46 0.36
N VAL A 34 2.41 15.68 0.96
CA VAL A 34 2.39 14.22 0.84
C VAL A 34 1.14 13.86 0.07
N ILE A 35 1.31 13.20 -1.08
CA ILE A 35 0.22 12.81 -1.97
C ILE A 35 0.27 11.29 -2.11
N LEU A 36 -0.90 10.66 -2.00
CA LEU A 36 -1.11 9.23 -2.12
C LEU A 36 -1.70 8.91 -3.50
N THR A 37 -1.34 7.76 -4.05
CA THR A 37 -1.87 7.29 -5.34
C THR A 37 -1.63 5.79 -5.47
N HIS A 38 -2.54 5.13 -6.16
CA HIS A 38 -2.48 3.74 -6.63
C HIS A 38 -2.26 3.68 -8.14
N TYR A 39 -2.08 4.82 -8.82
CA TYR A 39 -1.74 4.85 -10.23
C TYR A 39 -0.41 4.14 -10.50
N SER A 40 -0.36 3.43 -11.61
CA SER A 40 0.90 2.89 -12.09
C SER A 40 1.88 4.02 -12.43
N ILE A 41 3.17 3.70 -12.43
CA ILE A 41 4.22 4.68 -12.68
C ILE A 41 4.00 5.43 -14.01
N HIS A 42 3.48 4.75 -15.03
CA HIS A 42 3.22 5.34 -16.35
C HIS A 42 2.00 6.27 -16.38
N ALA A 43 1.06 6.10 -15.44
CA ALA A 43 -0.12 6.94 -15.30
C ALA A 43 0.13 8.19 -14.45
N LEU A 44 1.30 8.33 -13.82
CA LEU A 44 1.62 9.52 -13.03
C LEU A 44 1.77 10.77 -13.90
N PRO A 45 1.38 11.96 -13.39
CA PRO A 45 1.57 13.22 -14.10
C PRO A 45 3.02 13.46 -14.48
N LYS A 46 3.28 13.96 -15.70
CA LYS A 46 4.63 14.24 -16.21
C LYS A 46 5.46 15.14 -15.28
N ASP A 47 4.79 16.02 -14.54
CA ASP A 47 5.40 16.93 -13.58
C ASP A 47 6.09 16.21 -12.41
N VAL A 48 5.62 15.01 -12.02
CA VAL A 48 6.27 14.16 -11.02
C VAL A 48 7.72 13.91 -11.45
N PHE A 49 7.91 13.50 -12.70
CA PHE A 49 9.23 13.19 -13.26
C PHE A 49 10.06 14.44 -13.55
N LYS A 50 9.45 15.48 -14.16
CA LYS A 50 10.16 16.74 -14.47
C LYS A 50 10.70 17.43 -13.22
N LYS A 51 9.93 17.42 -12.13
CA LYS A 51 10.29 18.03 -10.84
C LYS A 51 11.07 17.08 -9.93
N ARG A 52 11.34 15.85 -10.38
CA ARG A 52 12.04 14.80 -9.61
C ARG A 52 11.44 14.60 -8.22
N VAL A 53 10.12 14.51 -8.15
CA VAL A 53 9.39 14.29 -6.90
C VAL A 53 9.82 12.95 -6.29
N LYS A 54 10.14 12.96 -5.00
CA LYS A 54 10.47 11.75 -4.22
C LYS A 54 9.28 10.79 -4.24
N ILE A 55 9.49 9.54 -4.66
CA ILE A 55 8.47 8.49 -4.67
C ILE A 55 8.75 7.49 -3.55
N VAL A 56 7.75 7.25 -2.70
CA VAL A 56 7.77 6.19 -1.70
C VAL A 56 6.84 5.08 -2.20
N HIS A 57 7.41 4.02 -2.75
CA HIS A 57 6.67 2.87 -3.24
C HIS A 57 6.58 1.81 -2.15
N VAL A 58 5.37 1.39 -1.81
CA VAL A 58 5.13 0.32 -0.84
C VAL A 58 4.61 -0.91 -1.57
N TYR A 59 5.26 -2.05 -1.36
CA TYR A 59 4.82 -3.33 -1.89
C TYR A 59 4.71 -4.37 -0.78
N ARG A 60 3.99 -5.44 -1.08
CA ARG A 60 3.62 -6.49 -0.12
C ARG A 60 3.49 -7.82 -0.85
N ASN A 61 3.63 -8.91 -0.11
CA ASN A 61 3.28 -10.25 -0.59
C ASN A 61 1.88 -10.26 -1.28
N PRO A 62 1.80 -10.72 -2.54
CA PRO A 62 0.58 -10.67 -3.34
C PRO A 62 -0.58 -11.51 -2.79
N LYS A 63 -0.30 -12.63 -2.11
CA LYS A 63 -1.35 -13.45 -1.44
C LYS A 63 -2.03 -12.66 -0.32
N SER A 64 -1.23 -11.93 0.45
CA SER A 64 -1.72 -11.03 1.50
C SER A 64 -2.42 -9.80 0.95
N VAL A 65 -2.00 -9.30 -0.22
CA VAL A 65 -2.70 -8.23 -0.95
C VAL A 65 -4.09 -8.72 -1.38
N ALA A 66 -4.20 -9.91 -1.98
CA ALA A 66 -5.48 -10.47 -2.43
C ALA A 66 -6.51 -10.54 -1.29
N VAL A 67 -6.14 -11.09 -0.14
CA VAL A 67 -7.02 -11.16 1.05
C VAL A 67 -7.37 -9.77 1.57
N SER A 68 -6.40 -8.86 1.60
CA SER A 68 -6.65 -7.49 2.06
C SER A 68 -7.62 -6.76 1.14
N LEU A 69 -7.47 -6.92 -0.17
CA LEU A 69 -8.31 -6.29 -1.18
C LEU A 69 -9.73 -6.85 -1.14
N TYR A 70 -9.88 -8.18 -1.04
CA TYR A 70 -11.18 -8.83 -0.88
C TYR A 70 -12.00 -8.19 0.25
N HIS A 71 -11.40 -8.08 1.44
CA HIS A 71 -12.07 -7.46 2.58
C HIS A 71 -12.33 -5.98 2.40
N HIS A 72 -11.40 -5.23 1.82
CA HIS A 72 -11.57 -3.80 1.58
C HIS A 72 -12.75 -3.55 0.63
N MET A 73 -12.78 -4.24 -0.51
CA MET A 73 -13.86 -4.10 -1.49
C MET A 73 -15.22 -4.56 -0.93
N LYS A 74 -15.24 -5.64 -0.12
CA LYS A 74 -16.46 -6.10 0.56
C LYS A 74 -16.98 -5.07 1.56
N ALA A 75 -16.08 -4.48 2.36
CA ALA A 75 -16.46 -3.47 3.35
C ALA A 75 -16.97 -2.18 2.70
N GLU A 76 -16.31 -1.72 1.63
CA GLU A 76 -16.67 -0.51 0.87
C GLU A 76 -17.86 -0.72 -0.10
N ARG A 77 -18.36 -1.96 -0.24
CA ARG A 77 -19.44 -2.34 -1.17
C ARG A 77 -19.19 -1.85 -2.60
N LEU A 78 -17.93 -1.87 -3.06
CA LEU A 78 -17.53 -1.24 -4.34
C LEU A 78 -18.25 -1.81 -5.56
N LEU A 79 -18.74 -3.06 -5.50
CA LEU A 79 -19.52 -3.70 -6.57
C LEU A 79 -20.97 -3.99 -6.18
N GLY A 80 -21.43 -3.45 -5.04
CA GLY A 80 -22.74 -3.76 -4.48
C GLY A 80 -22.99 -5.27 -4.39
N ASP A 81 -24.18 -5.69 -4.79
CA ASP A 81 -24.63 -7.09 -4.74
C ASP A 81 -23.92 -8.02 -5.74
N LYS A 82 -23.06 -7.48 -6.61
CA LYS A 82 -22.26 -8.27 -7.57
C LYS A 82 -20.88 -8.65 -7.02
N PHE A 83 -20.52 -8.16 -5.83
CA PHE A 83 -19.24 -8.52 -5.23
C PHE A 83 -19.24 -10.00 -4.79
N PRO A 84 -18.17 -10.77 -5.04
CA PRO A 84 -18.07 -12.15 -4.58
C PRO A 84 -18.32 -12.29 -3.07
N GLU A 85 -19.15 -13.25 -2.67
CA GLU A 85 -19.50 -13.44 -1.27
C GLU A 85 -18.41 -14.16 -0.48
N THR A 86 -17.61 -14.97 -1.16
CA THR A 86 -16.52 -15.75 -0.58
C THR A 86 -15.16 -15.40 -1.21
N PHE A 87 -14.09 -15.63 -0.45
CA PHE A 87 -12.73 -15.41 -0.95
C PHE A 87 -12.37 -16.30 -2.17
N PRO A 88 -12.74 -17.60 -2.21
CA PRO A 88 -12.49 -18.43 -3.39
C PRO A 88 -13.18 -17.93 -4.67
N GLU A 89 -14.36 -17.30 -4.57
CA GLU A 89 -15.03 -16.68 -5.73
C GLU A 89 -14.32 -15.38 -6.17
N PHE A 90 -13.71 -14.67 -5.22
CA PHE A 90 -12.95 -13.44 -5.50
C PHE A 90 -11.57 -13.72 -6.11
N LEU A 91 -10.89 -14.79 -5.69
CA LEU A 91 -9.49 -15.03 -6.06
C LEU A 91 -9.24 -15.09 -7.58
N PRO A 92 -10.09 -15.74 -8.40
CA PRO A 92 -9.95 -15.72 -9.86
C PRO A 92 -10.02 -14.30 -10.43
N LEU A 93 -10.86 -13.43 -9.87
CA LEU A 93 -10.95 -12.03 -10.30
C LEU A 93 -9.67 -11.25 -10.00
N PHE A 94 -9.01 -11.55 -8.88
CA PHE A 94 -7.71 -10.94 -8.55
C PHE A 94 -6.60 -11.37 -9.53
N LEU A 95 -6.66 -12.62 -10.01
CA LEU A 95 -5.67 -13.19 -10.92
C LEU A 95 -5.95 -12.85 -12.40
N ASP A 96 -7.16 -12.45 -12.74
CA ASP A 96 -7.56 -12.10 -14.10
C ASP A 96 -6.93 -10.76 -14.55
N GLU A 97 -6.03 -10.84 -15.53
CA GLU A 97 -5.36 -9.69 -16.15
C GLU A 97 -6.34 -8.69 -16.79
N LYS A 98 -7.53 -9.15 -17.20
CA LYS A 98 -8.58 -8.30 -17.77
C LYS A 98 -9.37 -7.54 -16.71
N ASN A 99 -9.22 -7.91 -15.44
CA ASN A 99 -9.90 -7.23 -14.35
C ASN A 99 -9.09 -6.00 -13.90
N HIS A 100 -9.54 -4.82 -14.30
CA HIS A 100 -8.88 -3.55 -13.99
C HIS A 100 -9.45 -2.82 -12.78
N MET A 101 -10.38 -3.43 -12.03
CA MET A 101 -11.16 -2.72 -11.01
C MET A 101 -10.30 -1.98 -9.98
N MET A 102 -9.10 -2.46 -9.65
CA MET A 102 -8.14 -1.82 -8.74
C MET A 102 -6.69 -1.92 -9.25
N GLY A 103 -6.52 -1.97 -10.58
CA GLY A 103 -5.25 -2.29 -11.23
C GLY A 103 -4.86 -3.77 -11.14
N TYR A 104 -3.88 -4.18 -11.94
CA TYR A 104 -3.40 -5.56 -11.98
C TYR A 104 -2.04 -5.66 -11.30
N TRP A 105 -1.97 -6.35 -10.16
CA TRP A 105 -0.75 -6.41 -9.33
C TRP A 105 0.46 -6.94 -10.10
N PHE A 106 0.24 -7.95 -10.96
CA PHE A 106 1.30 -8.62 -11.72
C PHE A 106 1.83 -7.80 -12.91
N SER A 107 1.17 -6.71 -13.32
CA SER A 107 1.77 -5.72 -14.22
C SER A 107 2.38 -4.55 -13.44
N TYR A 108 1.68 -4.11 -12.39
CA TYR A 108 2.07 -2.96 -11.58
C TYR A 108 3.47 -3.11 -10.96
N ILE A 109 3.76 -4.26 -10.33
CA ILE A 109 5.06 -4.45 -9.66
C ILE A 109 6.23 -4.50 -10.65
N PRO A 110 6.18 -5.31 -11.74
CA PRO A 110 7.23 -5.28 -12.75
C PRO A 110 7.43 -3.92 -13.41
N GLU A 111 6.37 -3.12 -13.60
CA GLU A 111 6.46 -1.75 -14.13
C GLU A 111 7.32 -0.86 -13.23
N VAL A 112 7.09 -0.89 -11.92
CA VAL A 112 7.90 -0.12 -10.96
C VAL A 112 9.34 -0.61 -10.93
N GLU A 113 9.57 -1.93 -10.93
CA GLU A 113 10.93 -2.48 -10.99
C GLU A 113 11.68 -2.07 -12.26
N LYS A 114 11.01 -2.14 -13.42
CA LYS A 114 11.57 -1.70 -14.70
C LYS A 114 11.92 -0.22 -14.64
N PHE A 115 11.04 0.62 -14.09
CA PHE A 115 11.30 2.04 -13.91
C PHE A 115 12.54 2.29 -13.04
N CYS A 116 12.68 1.59 -11.91
CA CYS A 116 13.87 1.68 -11.05
C CYS A 116 15.15 1.27 -11.79
N ARG A 117 15.11 0.19 -12.60
CA ARG A 117 16.28 -0.26 -13.38
C ARG A 117 16.68 0.73 -14.47
N ASP A 118 15.68 1.28 -15.17
CA ASP A 118 15.92 2.20 -16.28
C ASP A 118 16.31 3.62 -15.79
N ASN A 119 16.01 3.94 -14.52
CA ASN A 119 16.22 5.26 -13.93
C ASN A 119 16.91 5.15 -12.55
N PRO A 120 18.17 4.66 -12.47
CA PRO A 120 18.85 4.38 -11.21
C PRO A 120 19.02 5.62 -10.33
N ASP A 121 19.07 6.80 -10.92
CA ASP A 121 19.24 8.08 -10.20
C ASP A 121 17.90 8.73 -9.80
N TYR A 122 16.75 8.17 -10.17
CA TYR A 122 15.46 8.75 -9.79
C TYR A 122 15.21 8.58 -8.28
N PRO A 123 14.71 9.61 -7.56
CA PRO A 123 14.50 9.51 -6.12
C PRO A 123 13.26 8.64 -5.82
N ILE A 124 13.43 7.33 -5.84
CA ILE A 124 12.42 6.35 -5.47
C ILE A 124 12.95 5.40 -4.38
N ILE A 125 12.18 5.22 -3.32
CA ILE A 125 12.45 4.22 -2.29
C ILE A 125 11.38 3.13 -2.35
N ASN A 126 11.83 1.88 -2.42
CA ASN A 126 10.98 0.70 -2.30
C ASN A 126 10.93 0.23 -0.84
N ILE A 127 9.74 0.18 -0.27
CA ILE A 127 9.46 -0.24 1.11
C ILE A 127 8.61 -1.52 1.06
N LYS A 128 9.14 -2.59 1.66
CA LYS A 128 8.45 -3.86 1.77
C LYS A 128 7.63 -3.89 3.06
N TYR A 129 6.33 -4.13 2.97
CA TYR A 129 5.43 -4.17 4.12
C TYR A 129 5.93 -5.13 5.22
N GLU A 130 6.43 -6.30 4.83
CA GLU A 130 6.95 -7.32 5.75
C GLU A 130 8.18 -6.83 6.53
N GLU A 131 9.08 -6.09 5.89
CA GLU A 131 10.24 -5.49 6.56
C GLU A 131 9.82 -4.38 7.52
N VAL A 132 8.81 -3.57 7.16
CA VAL A 132 8.24 -2.61 8.10
C VAL A 132 7.68 -3.31 9.33
N LYS A 133 7.04 -4.49 9.17
CA LYS A 133 6.50 -5.25 10.30
C LYS A 133 7.58 -5.89 11.18
N LYS A 134 8.70 -6.28 10.59
CA LYS A 134 9.81 -6.98 11.26
C LYS A 134 10.81 -6.02 11.92
N ASN A 135 11.14 -4.94 11.23
CA ASN A 135 12.24 -4.02 11.53
C ASN A 135 11.76 -2.55 11.54
N GLN A 136 10.69 -2.27 12.28
CA GLN A 136 9.99 -0.97 12.28
C GLN A 136 10.91 0.25 12.41
N ARG A 137 11.79 0.26 13.43
CA ARG A 137 12.69 1.39 13.68
C ARG A 137 13.67 1.61 12.54
N THR A 138 14.22 0.52 11.99
CA THR A 138 15.14 0.54 10.86
C THR A 138 14.47 1.12 9.62
N GLU A 139 13.27 0.64 9.26
CA GLU A 139 12.56 1.14 8.08
C GLU A 139 12.09 2.59 8.25
N ILE A 140 11.72 3.02 9.46
CA ILE A 140 11.42 4.44 9.75
C ILE A 140 12.65 5.31 9.52
N LYS A 141 13.82 4.91 10.05
CA LYS A 141 15.07 5.65 9.84
C LYS A 141 15.51 5.66 8.38
N ARG A 142 15.34 4.54 7.67
CA ARG A 142 15.63 4.43 6.23
C ARG A 142 14.75 5.37 5.41
N LEU A 143 13.45 5.42 5.70
CA LEU A 143 12.53 6.39 5.08
C LEU A 143 12.90 7.83 5.45
N ALA A 144 13.23 8.10 6.70
CA ALA A 144 13.64 9.44 7.14
C ALA A 144 14.91 9.91 6.42
N GLN A 145 15.91 9.05 6.28
CA GLN A 145 17.13 9.33 5.52
C GLN A 145 16.83 9.67 4.06
N PHE A 146 15.96 8.89 3.39
CA PHE A 146 15.53 9.20 2.02
C PHE A 146 14.80 10.55 1.91
N LEU A 147 14.03 10.91 2.94
CA LEU A 147 13.36 12.20 3.05
C LEU A 147 14.30 13.33 3.49
N GLU A 148 15.58 13.05 3.81
CA GLU A 148 16.57 13.99 4.35
C GLU A 148 16.13 14.58 5.70
N ILE A 149 15.59 13.73 6.57
CA ILE A 149 15.11 14.10 7.92
C ILE A 149 15.91 13.34 8.96
N GLU A 150 16.46 14.05 9.93
CA GLU A 150 17.09 13.44 11.11
C GLU A 150 16.03 12.92 12.08
N VAL A 151 16.21 11.70 12.56
CA VAL A 151 15.27 11.03 13.48
C VAL A 151 16.04 10.36 14.60
N SER A 152 15.73 10.75 15.84
CA SER A 152 16.22 10.06 17.04
C SER A 152 15.50 8.73 17.25
N ASP A 153 16.13 7.82 18.00
CA ASP A 153 15.52 6.55 18.39
C ASP A 153 14.23 6.76 19.19
N SER A 154 14.22 7.74 20.09
CA SER A 154 13.02 8.09 20.87
C SER A 154 11.86 8.53 19.98
N PHE A 155 12.13 9.38 18.99
CA PHE A 155 11.09 9.86 18.08
C PHE A 155 10.59 8.73 17.16
N ALA A 156 11.48 7.86 16.70
CA ALA A 156 11.08 6.67 15.96
C ALA A 156 10.16 5.76 16.79
N ASP A 157 10.48 5.54 18.06
CA ASP A 157 9.68 4.72 18.98
C ASP A 157 8.30 5.33 19.25
N GLU A 158 8.22 6.66 19.36
CA GLU A 158 6.93 7.36 19.44
C GLU A 158 6.08 7.14 18.18
N ILE A 159 6.67 7.26 16.98
CA ILE A 159 5.97 6.99 15.71
C ILE A 159 5.47 5.54 15.69
N ILE A 160 6.32 4.57 16.05
CA ILE A 160 5.95 3.14 16.11
C ILE A 160 4.74 2.97 17.00
N SER A 161 4.79 3.54 18.21
CA SER A 161 3.71 3.43 19.17
C SER A 161 2.40 4.01 18.62
N ARG A 162 2.44 5.16 17.95
CA ARG A 162 1.25 5.79 17.33
C ARG A 162 0.72 4.98 16.13
N CYS A 163 1.59 4.31 15.39
CA CYS A 163 1.21 3.51 14.23
C CYS A 163 0.80 2.07 14.59
N GLU A 164 0.67 1.72 15.87
CA GLU A 164 0.07 0.47 16.30
C GLU A 164 -1.37 0.33 15.77
N ILE A 165 -1.70 -0.83 15.20
CA ILE A 165 -3.00 -1.03 14.54
C ILE A 165 -4.19 -0.81 15.47
N SER A 166 -4.07 -1.17 16.75
CA SER A 166 -5.09 -0.93 17.77
C SER A 166 -5.39 0.56 17.91
N LYS A 167 -4.34 1.42 17.97
CA LYS A 167 -4.51 2.86 18.06
C LYS A 167 -5.04 3.47 16.76
N LEU A 168 -4.58 2.97 15.61
CA LEU A 168 -5.08 3.42 14.30
C LEU A 168 -6.57 3.13 14.10
N LYS A 169 -7.06 1.97 14.54
CA LYS A 169 -8.50 1.63 14.55
C LYS A 169 -9.32 2.64 15.35
N ILE A 170 -8.86 2.96 16.56
CA ILE A 170 -9.53 3.92 17.45
C ILE A 170 -9.57 5.31 16.81
N VAL A 171 -8.43 5.79 16.30
CA VAL A 171 -8.30 7.15 15.73
C VAL A 171 -9.18 7.33 14.50
N ARG A 172 -9.25 6.31 13.64
CA ARG A 172 -10.12 6.34 12.46
C ARG A 172 -11.60 6.18 12.82
N GLY A 173 -11.89 5.51 13.93
CA GLY A 173 -13.25 5.16 14.35
C GLY A 173 -13.75 3.86 13.73
N ASP A 174 -12.84 2.95 13.33
CA ASP A 174 -13.19 1.64 12.77
C ASP A 174 -13.88 0.70 13.79
N GLU A 175 -13.90 1.08 15.08
CA GLU A 175 -14.60 0.36 16.16
C GLU A 175 -16.04 0.82 16.38
N LYS A 176 -16.47 1.90 15.71
CA LYS A 176 -17.81 2.46 15.89
C LYS A 176 -18.72 1.99 14.75
N ASP A 177 -19.94 1.55 15.08
CA ASP A 177 -21.04 1.22 14.14
C ASP A 177 -21.58 2.45 13.37
N GLY A 178 -20.73 3.44 13.07
CA GLY A 178 -21.07 4.69 12.41
C GLY A 178 -21.21 4.60 10.89
N GLY A 179 -21.42 3.39 10.35
CA GLY A 179 -21.65 3.16 8.91
C GLY A 179 -20.44 3.34 7.99
N ARG A 180 -19.23 3.56 8.51
CA ARG A 180 -18.00 3.64 7.70
C ARG A 180 -17.34 2.26 7.56
N PRO A 181 -16.91 1.87 6.36
CA PRO A 181 -16.13 0.65 6.15
C PRO A 181 -14.84 0.66 6.97
N ALA A 182 -14.62 -0.42 7.74
CA ALA A 182 -13.38 -0.60 8.47
C ALA A 182 -12.21 -0.79 7.49
N MET A 183 -11.11 -0.05 7.67
CA MET A 183 -9.92 -0.20 6.83
C MET A 183 -8.72 -0.78 7.54
N TYR A 184 -8.60 -0.59 8.84
CA TYR A 184 -7.63 -1.30 9.65
C TYR A 184 -8.23 -2.65 10.05
N ARG A 185 -7.72 -3.74 9.44
CA ARG A 185 -8.24 -5.10 9.69
C ARG A 185 -7.41 -5.87 10.74
N LYS A 186 -6.31 -6.49 10.32
CA LYS A 186 -5.44 -7.34 11.18
C LYS A 186 -4.00 -6.86 11.31
N GLY A 187 -3.41 -6.26 10.27
CA GLY A 187 -2.02 -5.77 10.33
C GLY A 187 -0.95 -6.86 10.49
N LEU A 188 -1.24 -8.07 10.00
CA LEU A 188 -0.40 -9.26 10.07
C LEU A 188 0.18 -9.60 8.69
N VAL A 189 1.38 -10.20 8.66
CA VAL A 189 2.06 -10.59 7.41
C VAL A 189 1.44 -11.83 6.77
N SER A 190 1.18 -12.88 7.55
CA SER A 190 0.84 -14.22 7.02
C SER A 190 -0.64 -14.60 7.17
N ASP A 191 -1.55 -13.63 7.28
CA ASP A 191 -2.98 -13.94 7.46
C ASP A 191 -3.58 -14.70 6.26
N TRP A 192 -2.96 -14.59 5.08
CA TRP A 192 -3.37 -15.29 3.87
C TRP A 192 -3.46 -16.81 4.04
N LYS A 193 -2.66 -17.40 4.93
CA LYS A 193 -2.68 -18.85 5.24
C LYS A 193 -4.03 -19.33 5.80
N ASN A 194 -4.84 -18.42 6.34
CA ASN A 194 -6.18 -18.71 6.85
C ASN A 194 -7.28 -18.65 5.77
N TRP A 195 -6.95 -18.20 4.56
CA TRP A 195 -7.91 -17.93 3.49
C TRP A 195 -7.70 -18.78 2.24
N PHE A 196 -6.46 -19.17 1.98
CA PHE A 196 -6.11 -20.02 0.86
C PHE A 196 -6.29 -21.49 1.23
N THR A 197 -6.99 -22.24 0.40
CA THR A 197 -6.83 -23.70 0.40
C THR A 197 -5.46 -24.07 -0.16
N VAL A 198 -5.04 -25.33 0.01
CA VAL A 198 -3.80 -25.83 -0.60
C VAL A 198 -3.85 -25.66 -2.13
N ALA A 199 -4.98 -25.98 -2.75
CA ALA A 199 -5.17 -25.85 -4.19
C ALA A 199 -5.12 -24.37 -4.66
N ASP A 200 -5.75 -23.46 -3.93
CA ASP A 200 -5.68 -22.02 -4.23
C ASP A 200 -4.23 -21.53 -4.16
N ASN A 201 -3.50 -21.97 -3.14
CA ASN A 201 -2.11 -21.58 -2.94
C ASN A 201 -1.22 -22.06 -4.09
N GLU A 202 -1.35 -23.34 -4.48
CA GLU A 202 -0.59 -23.92 -5.60
C GLU A 202 -0.92 -23.25 -6.93
N ALA A 203 -2.19 -22.95 -7.18
CA ALA A 203 -2.60 -22.23 -8.39
C ALA A 203 -2.03 -20.81 -8.41
N PHE A 204 -2.05 -20.11 -7.28
CA PHE A 204 -1.48 -18.78 -7.14
C PHE A 204 0.03 -18.79 -7.34
N ASP A 205 0.73 -19.76 -6.76
CA ASP A 205 2.19 -19.89 -6.88
C ASP A 205 2.61 -20.08 -8.33
N LYS A 206 1.87 -20.87 -9.12
CA LYS A 206 2.13 -21.01 -10.56
C LYS A 206 2.01 -19.68 -11.31
N VAL A 207 0.94 -18.92 -11.06
CA VAL A 207 0.76 -17.60 -11.68
C VAL A 207 1.88 -16.65 -11.26
N LEU A 208 2.25 -16.67 -9.97
CA LEU A 208 3.32 -15.84 -9.46
C LEU A 208 4.66 -16.17 -10.10
N GLU A 209 5.04 -17.45 -10.16
CA GLU A 209 6.27 -17.92 -10.79
C GLU A 209 6.33 -17.51 -12.26
N GLU A 210 5.24 -17.68 -13.00
CA GLU A 210 5.17 -17.30 -14.42
C GLU A 210 5.27 -15.78 -14.61
N LYS A 211 4.43 -15.00 -13.92
CA LYS A 211 4.31 -13.56 -14.14
C LYS A 211 5.45 -12.75 -13.53
N MET A 212 6.09 -13.27 -12.47
CA MET A 212 7.20 -12.61 -11.79
C MET A 212 8.56 -13.27 -12.07
N ALA A 213 8.68 -14.13 -13.08
CA ALA A 213 9.92 -14.83 -13.42
C ALA A 213 11.14 -13.91 -13.62
N CYS A 214 10.91 -12.69 -14.12
CA CYS A 214 11.96 -11.68 -14.36
C CYS A 214 12.07 -10.64 -13.23
N SER A 215 11.32 -10.80 -12.14
CA SER A 215 11.35 -9.92 -10.98
C SER A 215 12.57 -10.21 -10.11
N SER A 216 13.16 -9.16 -9.58
CA SER A 216 14.22 -9.25 -8.57
C SER A 216 13.69 -9.18 -7.14
N LEU A 217 12.38 -8.92 -6.97
CA LEU A 217 11.77 -8.79 -5.66
C LEU A 217 11.58 -10.13 -4.98
N THR A 218 11.83 -10.15 -3.68
CA THR A 218 11.59 -11.30 -2.81
C THR A 218 10.41 -11.04 -1.90
N PHE A 219 9.55 -12.05 -1.75
CA PHE A 219 8.37 -11.98 -0.90
C PHE A 219 8.54 -12.90 0.31
N GLU A 220 8.19 -12.40 1.50
CA GLU A 220 8.10 -13.22 2.72
C GLU A 220 6.65 -13.68 2.91
N TYR A 221 6.46 -14.95 3.28
CA TYR A 221 5.17 -15.67 3.25
C TYR A 221 4.66 -16.09 4.61
#